data_AF-A0A931A7R3-F1
#
_entry.id   AF-A0A931A7R3-F1
#
_cell.length_a   1.000
_cell.length_b   1.000
_cell.length_c   1.000
_cell.angle_alpha   90.00
_cell.angle_beta   90.00
_cell.angle_gamma   90.00
#
_symmetry.space_group_name_H-M   'P 1'
#
loop_
_entity.id
_entity.type
_entity.pdbx_description
1 polymer ?
#
loop_
_entity_poly.entity_id
_entity_poly.type
_entity_poly.pdbx_seq_one_letter_code
_entity_poly.pdbx_strand_id
1 'polypeptide(L)'
;MTVPGIDPSSQRLDLDLASNEFENGVDAGLWRLVTLDWPHLLVAITAGDGHALGMKILVDGYPRLPPSGQPWDLEQGAPLPVEQWPTGGTAAQIFRTDWSVGNQNAPYMACDRQGLATHTNWAAEHPSRAWNPSRTITFYLQQISLELQDAVLPQPAPETP
;
A
#
# COMPACT_ATOMS: atom_id res chain seq x y z
N MET A 1 -19.00 -33.31 -4.50
CA MET A 1 -19.31 -31.87 -4.55
C MET A 1 -18.58 -31.22 -3.41
N THR A 2 -17.38 -30.68 -3.65
CA THR A 2 -16.61 -29.93 -2.67
C THR A 2 -17.22 -28.53 -2.59
N VAL A 3 -17.74 -28.15 -1.44
CA VAL A 3 -17.86 -26.73 -1.09
C VAL A 3 -16.46 -26.14 -1.25
N PRO A 4 -16.24 -25.10 -2.09
CA PRO A 4 -14.94 -24.46 -2.17
C PRO A 4 -14.58 -23.95 -0.78
N GLY A 5 -13.56 -24.55 -0.17
CA GLY A 5 -13.02 -24.09 1.10
C GLY A 5 -12.49 -22.67 0.90
N ILE A 6 -12.88 -21.76 1.78
CA ILE A 6 -12.37 -20.39 1.81
C ILE A 6 -10.83 -20.46 1.78
N ASP A 7 -10.22 -19.71 0.87
CA ASP A 7 -8.77 -19.63 0.77
C ASP A 7 -8.19 -19.12 2.11
N PRO A 8 -7.27 -19.87 2.77
CA PRO A 8 -6.76 -19.48 4.08
C PRO A 8 -6.06 -18.11 4.09
N SER A 9 -5.48 -17.69 2.96
CA SER A 9 -4.86 -16.38 2.81
C SER A 9 -5.91 -15.28 2.83
N SER A 10 -7.02 -15.46 2.11
CA SER A 10 -8.18 -14.55 2.15
C SER A 10 -8.75 -14.46 3.57
N GLN A 11 -8.97 -15.60 4.22
CA GLN A 11 -9.52 -15.61 5.59
C GLN A 11 -8.59 -14.89 6.58
N ARG A 12 -7.28 -15.08 6.47
CA ARG A 12 -6.32 -14.37 7.32
C ARG A 12 -6.35 -12.86 7.07
N LEU A 13 -6.48 -12.43 5.81
CA LEU A 13 -6.61 -11.02 5.49
C LEU A 13 -7.91 -10.43 6.06
N ASP A 14 -9.05 -11.13 5.94
CA ASP A 14 -10.33 -10.70 6.50
C ASP A 14 -10.23 -10.47 8.02
N LEU A 15 -9.55 -11.37 8.74
CA LEU A 15 -9.29 -11.23 10.18
C LEU A 15 -8.43 -10.02 10.51
N ASP A 16 -7.40 -9.74 9.70
CA ASP A 16 -6.52 -8.60 9.91
C ASP A 16 -7.25 -7.27 9.61
N LEU A 17 -8.11 -7.23 8.59
CA LEU A 17 -8.97 -6.08 8.26
C LEU A 17 -10.05 -5.84 9.33
N ALA A 18 -10.56 -6.89 9.97
CA ALA A 18 -11.52 -6.77 11.08
C ALA A 18 -10.85 -6.54 12.45
N SER A 19 -9.52 -6.36 12.50
CA SER A 19 -8.80 -6.18 13.75
C SER A 19 -8.94 -4.75 14.29
N ASN A 20 -8.92 -4.61 15.62
CA ASN A 20 -8.92 -3.29 16.26
C ASN A 20 -7.75 -2.40 15.80
N GLU A 21 -6.61 -3.00 15.42
CA GLU A 21 -5.47 -2.23 14.93
C GLU A 21 -5.77 -1.56 13.59
N PHE A 22 -6.46 -2.28 12.69
CA PHE A 22 -6.90 -1.72 11.41
C PHE A 22 -7.97 -0.63 11.62
N GLU A 23 -8.99 -0.93 12.41
CA GLU A 23 -10.09 -0.01 12.72
C GLU A 23 -9.60 1.27 13.40
N ASN A 24 -8.64 1.19 14.33
CA ASN A 24 -8.04 2.37 14.95
C ASN A 24 -7.41 3.33 13.93
N GLY A 25 -6.80 2.81 12.86
CA GLY A 25 -6.25 3.65 11.80
C GLY A 25 -7.33 4.28 10.91
N VAL A 26 -8.46 3.58 10.73
CA VAL A 26 -9.65 4.13 10.06
C VAL A 26 -10.25 5.25 10.90
N ASP A 27 -10.47 5.02 12.20
CA ASP A 27 -11.00 6.01 13.15
C ASP A 27 -10.09 7.24 13.30
N ALA A 28 -8.77 7.04 13.23
CA ALA A 28 -7.78 8.12 13.24
C ALA A 28 -7.69 8.87 11.89
N GLY A 29 -8.41 8.44 10.86
CA GLY A 29 -8.39 9.06 9.53
C GLY A 29 -7.09 8.84 8.76
N LEU A 30 -6.28 7.83 9.13
CA LEU A 30 -5.02 7.50 8.45
C LEU A 30 -5.26 6.78 7.13
N TRP A 31 -6.29 5.95 7.06
CA TRP A 31 -6.69 5.26 5.84
C TRP A 31 -8.17 4.90 5.85
N ARG A 32 -8.69 4.51 4.69
CA ARG A 32 -10.01 3.88 4.55
C ARG A 32 -9.92 2.69 3.59
N LEU A 33 -10.71 1.65 3.89
CA LEU A 33 -10.95 0.56 2.95
C LEU A 33 -11.84 1.06 1.81
N VAL A 34 -11.44 0.83 0.56
CA VAL A 34 -12.25 1.14 -0.63
C VAL A 34 -13.01 -0.09 -1.08
N THR A 35 -12.28 -1.18 -1.36
CA THR A 35 -12.84 -2.49 -1.72
C THR A 35 -11.79 -3.57 -1.51
N LEU A 36 -12.26 -4.81 -1.30
CA LEU A 36 -11.44 -6.01 -1.38
C LEU A 36 -12.03 -6.93 -2.45
N ASP A 37 -11.41 -6.91 -3.63
CA ASP A 37 -11.73 -7.79 -4.75
C ASP A 37 -10.59 -8.79 -4.90
N TRP A 38 -10.63 -9.86 -4.10
CA TRP A 38 -9.52 -10.81 -3.95
C TRP A 38 -8.90 -11.22 -5.30
N PRO A 39 -7.56 -11.14 -5.46
CA PRO A 39 -6.54 -10.83 -4.46
C PRO A 39 -6.10 -9.35 -4.46
N HIS A 40 -6.97 -8.40 -4.83
CA HIS A 40 -6.66 -6.97 -4.86
C HIS A 40 -7.39 -6.22 -3.74
N LEU A 41 -6.61 -5.62 -2.85
CA LEU A 41 -7.08 -4.73 -1.81
C LEU A 41 -6.89 -3.28 -2.30
N LEU A 42 -7.97 -2.51 -2.35
CA LEU A 42 -7.93 -1.08 -2.65
C LEU A 42 -8.17 -0.29 -1.35
N VAL A 43 -7.25 0.61 -1.04
CA VAL A 43 -7.32 1.50 0.13
C VAL A 43 -7.01 2.93 -0.30
N ALA A 44 -7.51 3.90 0.45
CA ALA A 44 -7.05 5.28 0.35
C ALA A 44 -6.31 5.64 1.64
N ILE A 45 -5.10 6.18 1.53
CA ILE A 45 -4.22 6.51 2.65
C ILE A 45 -4.04 8.02 2.68
N THR A 46 -4.32 8.64 3.83
CA THR A 46 -4.23 10.09 4.01
C THR A 46 -2.77 10.53 4.10
N ALA A 47 -2.42 11.57 3.35
CA ALA A 47 -1.11 12.22 3.40
C ALA A 47 -1.12 13.46 4.30
N GLY A 48 0.06 14.02 4.54
CA GLY A 48 0.27 15.18 5.42
C GLY A 48 -0.51 16.43 5.04
N ASP A 49 -0.78 16.62 3.75
CA ASP A 49 -1.60 17.71 3.22
C ASP A 49 -3.12 17.49 3.37
N GLY A 50 -3.53 16.33 3.90
CA GLY A 50 -4.93 15.94 4.09
C GLY A 50 -5.58 15.27 2.87
N HIS A 51 -4.90 15.20 1.72
CA HIS A 51 -5.40 14.46 0.56
C HIS A 51 -5.13 12.96 0.73
N ALA A 52 -5.90 12.13 0.02
CA ALA A 52 -5.76 10.68 0.09
C ALA A 52 -5.10 10.10 -1.17
N LEU A 53 -4.05 9.32 -0.98
CA LEU A 53 -3.44 8.49 -2.02
C LEU A 53 -4.19 7.17 -2.14
N GLY A 54 -4.72 6.87 -3.32
CA GLY A 54 -5.21 5.54 -3.63
C GLY A 54 -4.05 4.55 -3.76
N MET A 55 -4.18 3.38 -3.16
CA MET A 55 -3.24 2.27 -3.31
C MET A 55 -3.99 1.00 -3.69
N LYS A 56 -3.56 0.37 -4.78
CA LYS A 56 -3.96 -0.98 -5.16
C LYS A 56 -2.89 -1.95 -4.69
N ILE A 57 -3.27 -2.87 -3.82
CA ILE A 57 -2.36 -3.79 -3.15
C ILE A 57 -2.71 -5.22 -3.56
N LEU A 58 -1.78 -5.89 -4.23
CA LEU A 58 -1.87 -7.32 -4.50
C LEU A 58 -1.48 -8.09 -3.24
N VAL A 59 -2.40 -8.93 -2.77
CA VAL A 59 -2.30 -9.70 -1.51
C VAL A 59 -2.38 -11.22 -1.74
N ASP A 60 -2.02 -11.68 -2.93
CA ASP A 60 -1.95 -13.12 -3.23
C ASP A 60 -0.88 -13.83 -2.37
N GLY A 61 -1.21 -15.02 -1.86
CA GLY A 61 -0.32 -15.81 -1.01
C GLY A 61 -0.09 -15.21 0.38
N TYR A 62 -0.92 -14.26 0.81
CA TYR A 62 -0.87 -13.63 2.13
C TYR A 62 -0.99 -14.64 3.29
N PRO A 63 -0.33 -14.43 4.44
CA PRO A 63 0.73 -13.46 4.72
C PRO A 63 2.12 -13.98 4.35
N ARG A 64 2.22 -15.18 3.72
CA ARG A 64 3.51 -15.80 3.40
C ARG A 64 4.29 -14.99 2.37
N LEU A 65 3.62 -14.48 1.35
CA LEU A 65 4.19 -13.50 0.43
C LEU A 65 3.92 -12.08 0.95
N PRO A 66 4.90 -11.15 0.83
CA PRO A 66 4.65 -9.75 1.11
C PRO A 66 3.56 -9.18 0.17
N PRO A 67 2.78 -8.19 0.63
CA PRO A 67 1.93 -7.39 -0.25
C PRO A 67 2.76 -6.67 -1.31
N SER A 68 2.13 -6.36 -2.44
CA SER A 68 2.73 -5.55 -3.51
C SER A 68 1.81 -4.37 -3.82
N GLY A 69 2.22 -3.17 -3.44
CA GLY A 69 1.43 -1.95 -3.61
C GLY A 69 1.71 -1.25 -4.94
N GLN A 70 0.75 -0.43 -5.38
CA GLN A 70 0.88 0.45 -6.53
C GLN A 70 0.00 1.70 -6.30
N PRO A 71 0.52 2.93 -6.50
CA PRO A 71 -0.29 4.14 -6.53
C PRO A 71 -1.40 4.03 -7.57
N TRP A 72 -2.62 4.37 -7.17
CA TRP A 72 -3.83 4.10 -7.94
C TRP A 72 -4.77 5.31 -7.96
N ASP A 73 -5.26 5.63 -9.14
CA ASP A 73 -6.36 6.56 -9.32
C ASP A 73 -7.68 5.84 -9.02
N LEU A 74 -8.31 6.20 -7.91
CA LEU A 74 -9.56 5.59 -7.46
C LEU A 74 -10.76 5.99 -8.32
N GLU A 75 -10.70 7.13 -9.03
CA GLU A 75 -11.79 7.61 -9.87
C GLU A 75 -11.73 6.95 -11.25
N GLN A 76 -10.54 6.89 -11.84
CA GLN A 76 -10.34 6.30 -13.17
C GLN A 76 -10.17 4.78 -13.14
N GLY A 77 -9.87 4.20 -11.98
CA GLY A 77 -9.63 2.77 -11.85
C GLY A 77 -8.37 2.34 -12.62
N ALA A 78 -7.30 3.13 -12.54
CA ALA A 78 -6.05 2.92 -13.27
C ALA A 78 -4.82 3.24 -12.40
N PRO A 79 -3.61 2.80 -12.79
CA PRO A 79 -2.38 3.25 -12.13
C PRO A 79 -2.30 4.77 -12.11
N LEU A 80 -1.94 5.36 -10.97
CA LEU A 80 -1.79 6.80 -10.85
C LEU A 80 -0.61 7.29 -11.72
N PRO A 81 -0.80 8.33 -12.56
CA PRO A 81 0.29 8.92 -13.33
C PRO A 81 1.43 9.38 -12.42
N VAL A 82 2.67 9.20 -12.87
CA VAL A 82 3.88 9.48 -12.05
C VAL A 82 3.99 10.95 -11.65
N GLU A 83 3.40 11.85 -12.43
CA GLU A 83 3.34 13.29 -12.17
C GLU A 83 2.44 13.64 -10.96
N GLN A 84 1.55 12.71 -10.58
CA GLN A 84 0.63 12.85 -9.46
C GLN A 84 1.08 12.04 -8.23
N TRP A 85 2.27 11.44 -8.28
CA TRP A 85 2.80 10.70 -7.14
C TRP A 85 3.13 11.65 -5.98
N PRO A 86 3.01 11.17 -4.73
CA PRO A 86 3.29 11.97 -3.55
C PRO A 86 4.75 12.43 -3.54
N THR A 87 4.95 13.70 -3.14
CA THR A 87 6.28 14.32 -2.99
C THR A 87 6.41 14.93 -1.59
N GLY A 88 7.57 15.48 -1.24
CA GLY A 88 7.83 16.00 0.11
C GLY A 88 8.20 14.91 1.12
N GLY A 89 8.72 15.33 2.27
CA GLY A 89 9.21 14.43 3.32
C GLY A 89 10.12 13.31 2.77
N THR A 90 9.84 12.08 3.18
CA THR A 90 10.48 10.87 2.67
C THR A 90 9.72 10.23 1.49
N ALA A 91 8.51 10.69 1.16
CA ALA A 91 7.67 10.10 0.11
C ALA A 91 8.38 10.04 -1.25
N ALA A 92 9.15 11.05 -1.65
CA ALA A 92 9.88 11.03 -2.92
C ALA A 92 10.96 9.93 -3.00
N GLN A 93 11.46 9.43 -1.86
CA GLN A 93 12.40 8.31 -1.81
C GLN A 93 11.70 6.95 -1.86
N ILE A 94 10.42 6.92 -1.51
CA ILE A 94 9.57 5.73 -1.51
C ILE A 94 8.85 5.57 -2.85
N PHE A 95 8.24 6.63 -3.33
CA PHE A 95 7.52 6.72 -4.59
C PHE A 95 8.45 7.23 -5.69
N ARG A 96 9.43 6.40 -6.03
CA ARG A 96 10.49 6.73 -6.99
C ARG A 96 10.01 6.66 -8.43
N THR A 97 9.80 7.82 -9.03
CA THR A 97 9.35 7.93 -10.44
C THR A 97 10.41 7.40 -11.42
N ASP A 98 11.70 7.53 -11.11
CA ASP A 98 12.83 7.03 -11.91
C ASP A 98 12.94 5.49 -11.92
N TRP A 99 12.31 4.83 -10.97
CA TRP A 99 12.32 3.37 -10.80
C TRP A 99 10.98 2.70 -11.10
N SER A 100 9.91 3.50 -11.16
CA SER A 100 8.51 3.06 -11.30
C SER A 100 8.28 2.04 -12.41
N VAL A 101 8.77 2.31 -13.63
CA VAL A 101 8.59 1.42 -14.81
C VAL A 101 9.24 0.05 -14.60
N GLY A 102 10.42 0.00 -13.99
CA GLY A 102 11.17 -1.25 -13.76
C GLY A 102 10.60 -2.11 -12.63
N ASN A 103 9.80 -1.51 -11.74
CA ASN A 103 9.33 -2.15 -10.50
C ASN A 103 7.80 -2.20 -10.38
N GLN A 104 7.09 -2.17 -11.52
CA GLN A 104 5.62 -2.25 -11.56
C GLN A 104 4.93 -1.15 -10.73
N ASN A 105 5.54 0.03 -10.67
CA ASN A 105 5.10 1.17 -9.87
C ASN A 105 5.02 0.91 -8.36
N ALA A 106 5.70 -0.11 -7.85
CA ALA A 106 5.65 -0.44 -6.44
C ALA A 106 6.53 0.48 -5.58
N PRO A 107 6.12 0.77 -4.33
CA PRO A 107 6.89 1.62 -3.42
C PRO A 107 8.22 0.96 -3.03
N TYR A 108 9.25 1.78 -2.90
CA TYR A 108 10.62 1.40 -2.53
C TYR A 108 10.71 1.11 -1.02
N MET A 109 10.11 0.01 -0.57
CA MET A 109 9.96 -0.33 0.85
C MET A 109 10.38 -1.77 1.16
N ALA A 110 10.95 -1.97 2.35
CA ALA A 110 11.33 -3.29 2.84
C ALA A 110 10.13 -4.18 3.19
N CYS A 111 8.93 -3.65 3.30
CA CYS A 111 7.70 -4.43 3.47
C CYS A 111 6.97 -4.73 2.16
N ASP A 112 7.43 -4.18 1.04
CA ASP A 112 6.84 -4.40 -0.28
C ASP A 112 7.54 -5.55 -1.01
N ARG A 113 6.75 -6.39 -1.69
CA ARG A 113 7.24 -7.54 -2.45
C ARG A 113 8.29 -7.15 -3.48
N GLN A 114 8.04 -6.11 -4.26
CA GLN A 114 8.92 -5.72 -5.35
C GLN A 114 10.19 -5.03 -4.79
N GLY A 115 10.02 -4.22 -3.74
CA GLY A 115 11.13 -3.65 -2.96
C GLY A 115 12.08 -4.72 -2.42
N LEU A 116 11.55 -5.71 -1.70
CA LEU A 116 12.32 -6.83 -1.15
C LEU A 116 12.97 -7.70 -2.23
N ALA A 117 12.27 -7.97 -3.33
CA ALA A 117 12.80 -8.78 -4.43
C ALA A 117 14.03 -8.14 -5.07
N THR A 118 14.03 -6.81 -5.21
CA THR A 118 15.16 -6.06 -5.77
C THR A 118 16.29 -5.84 -4.73
N HIS A 119 15.95 -5.76 -3.44
CA HIS A 119 16.89 -5.51 -2.35
C HIS A 119 16.82 -6.59 -1.27
N THR A 120 17.29 -7.79 -1.62
CA THR A 120 17.19 -8.99 -0.77
C THR A 120 17.92 -8.87 0.59
N ASN A 121 18.88 -7.95 0.71
CA ASN A 121 19.58 -7.65 1.97
C ASN A 121 18.74 -6.84 2.98
N TRP A 122 17.66 -6.16 2.55
CA TRP A 122 16.85 -5.33 3.44
C TRP A 122 16.16 -6.09 4.56
N ALA A 123 15.80 -7.35 4.34
CA ALA A 123 15.25 -8.18 5.40
C ALA A 123 16.21 -8.34 6.58
N ALA A 124 17.52 -8.37 6.31
CA ALA A 124 18.57 -8.46 7.33
C ALA A 124 18.99 -7.10 7.89
N GLU A 125 19.08 -6.06 7.04
CA GLU A 125 19.52 -4.71 7.44
C GLU A 125 18.42 -3.91 8.15
N HIS A 126 17.16 -4.16 7.81
CA HIS A 126 15.99 -3.43 8.29
C HIS A 126 14.89 -4.37 8.80
N PRO A 127 15.17 -5.29 9.75
CA PRO A 127 14.23 -6.33 10.16
C PRO A 127 12.94 -5.78 10.80
N SER A 128 12.98 -4.56 11.36
CA SER A 128 11.80 -3.88 11.90
C SER A 128 10.85 -3.35 10.82
N ARG A 129 11.38 -3.01 9.64
CA ARG A 129 10.62 -2.51 8.49
C ARG A 129 10.32 -3.60 7.46
N ALA A 130 11.01 -4.73 7.52
CA ALA A 130 10.85 -5.81 6.57
C ALA A 130 9.56 -6.63 6.79
N TRP A 131 8.94 -7.07 5.69
CA TRP A 131 7.81 -8.00 5.77
C TRP A 131 8.26 -9.35 6.32
N ASN A 132 7.42 -9.94 7.17
CA ASN A 132 7.49 -11.35 7.53
C ASN A 132 6.07 -11.87 7.81
N PRO A 133 5.82 -13.18 7.76
CA PRO A 133 4.46 -13.72 7.85
C PRO A 133 3.73 -13.53 9.18
N SER A 134 4.39 -12.99 10.22
CA SER A 134 3.73 -12.59 11.47
C SER A 134 3.13 -11.18 11.42
N ARG A 135 3.47 -10.37 10.40
CA ARG A 135 2.93 -9.03 10.18
C ARG A 135 1.52 -9.09 9.59
N THR A 136 0.80 -7.99 9.78
CA THR A 136 -0.57 -7.79 9.29
C THR A 136 -0.59 -6.80 8.13
N ILE A 137 -1.69 -6.73 7.39
CA ILE A 137 -1.87 -5.69 6.37
C ILE A 137 -1.80 -4.29 7.00
N THR A 138 -2.27 -4.15 8.23
CA THR A 138 -2.17 -2.91 9.01
C THR A 138 -0.73 -2.43 9.16
N PHE A 139 0.22 -3.33 9.43
CA PHE A 139 1.65 -2.97 9.45
C PHE A 139 2.10 -2.36 8.12
N TYR A 140 1.71 -2.95 7.00
CA TYR A 140 2.07 -2.43 5.67
C TYR A 140 1.48 -1.03 5.44
N LEU A 141 0.21 -0.81 5.81
CA LEU A 141 -0.45 0.50 5.71
C LEU A 141 0.18 1.55 6.63
N GLN A 142 0.55 1.18 7.86
CA GLN A 142 1.27 2.05 8.78
C GLN A 142 2.63 2.47 8.20
N GLN A 143 3.35 1.55 7.55
CA GLN A 143 4.61 1.92 6.90
C GLN A 143 4.37 2.92 5.76
N ILE A 144 3.33 2.76 4.93
CA ILE A 144 3.05 3.74 3.88
C ILE A 144 2.61 5.08 4.48
N SER A 145 1.68 5.05 5.43
CA SER A 145 1.19 6.25 6.12
C SER A 145 2.33 7.03 6.78
N LEU A 146 3.30 6.34 7.41
CA LEU A 146 4.49 6.94 7.99
C LEU A 146 5.27 7.79 6.97
N GLU A 147 5.46 7.26 5.76
CA GLU A 147 6.20 7.92 4.68
C GLU A 147 5.38 9.02 3.99
N LEU A 148 4.05 9.03 4.17
CA LEU A 148 3.13 10.05 3.67
C LEU A 148 2.86 11.21 4.66
N GLN A 149 3.31 11.10 5.92
CA GLN A 149 3.00 12.10 6.98
C GLN A 149 3.41 13.53 6.64
N ASP A 150 4.54 13.71 5.93
CA ASP A 150 5.05 15.02 5.49
C ASP A 150 4.93 15.20 3.97
N ALA A 151 4.10 14.36 3.34
CA ALA A 151 3.94 14.36 1.89
C ALA A 151 2.83 15.30 1.43
N VAL A 152 2.97 15.75 0.19
CA VAL A 152 2.00 16.52 -0.56
C VAL A 152 1.65 15.74 -1.83
N LEU A 153 0.35 15.59 -2.10
CA LEU A 153 -0.12 15.01 -3.35
C LEU A 153 -0.31 16.13 -4.38
N PRO A 154 0.40 16.07 -5.54
CA PRO A 154 0.13 16.99 -6.63
C PRO A 154 -1.34 16.88 -7.06
N GLN A 155 -2.07 17.99 -6.97
CA GLN A 155 -3.44 18.04 -7.42
C GLN A 155 -3.47 18.31 -8.93
N PRO A 156 -4.39 17.68 -9.68
CA PRO A 156 -4.60 18.06 -11.08
C PRO A 156 -4.91 19.56 -11.14
N ALA A 157 -4.33 20.25 -12.13
CA ALA A 157 -4.64 21.66 -12.34
C ALA A 157 -6.16 21.81 -12.50
N PRO A 158 -6.80 22.82 -11.88
CA PRO A 158 -8.22 23.05 -12.08
C PRO A 158 -8.48 23.22 -13.58
N GLU A 159 -9.40 22.42 -14.13
CA GLU A 159 -9.84 22.59 -15.51
C GLU A 159 -10.31 24.04 -15.67
N THR A 160 -9.69 24.77 -16.60
CA THR A 160 -10.12 26.14 -16.89
C THR A 160 -11.45 26.06 -17.63
N PRO A 161 -12.50 26.78 -17.19
CA PRO A 161 -13.84 26.68 -17.75
C PRO A 161 -13.94 27.09 -19.23
#